data_AF-A0A2E8TQP1-F1
#
_entry.id   AF-A0A2E8TQP1-F1
#
_cell.length_a   1.000
_cell.length_b   1.000
_cell.length_c   1.000
_cell.angle_alpha   90.00
_cell.angle_beta   90.00
_cell.angle_gamma   90.00
#
_symmetry.space_group_name_H-M   'P 1'
#
loop_
_entity.id
_entity.type
_entity.pdbx_description
1 polymer ?
#
loop_
_entity_poly.entity_id
_entity_poly.type
_entity_poly.pdbx_seq_one_letter_code
_entity_poly.pdbx_strand_id
1 'polypeptide(L)'
;MLSTLVSISVLSPPASSQLLPEADLECDDLVEIDPSSGSRVVLVNCEVTNPTSGAETIEIGYESEILTASGPESVTVEGGGSASFQVSVGSTDGQSAGSYLVNVSVVVTEWNGIPVTIFGFSDEDATDVEIVPYTSCSLSPPSSLFADAGDDVFFSARYDCDSNEDRELDIGLHLLEIGDTQEGMWPSGFNDMSDGTCSVKNPMGSAECQFTLTTPPNLESKWEGCLIIVDESTDPGWSCSSSFAFPLTVNKKEGGVPSVGIDVNGTLLEELGVTEENQTYIFAGGASFVVLILGIVLIRSRRG
;
A
#
# COMPACT_ATOMS: atom_id res chain seq x y z
N MET A 1 -81.91 -23.00 -44.95
CA MET A 1 -80.99 -22.19 -44.13
C MET A 1 -79.61 -22.31 -44.75
N LEU A 2 -79.14 -21.23 -45.37
CA LEU A 2 -77.82 -21.11 -46.00
C LEU A 2 -76.86 -20.54 -44.94
N SER A 3 -75.73 -21.20 -44.67
CA SER A 3 -74.63 -20.65 -43.88
C SER A 3 -73.40 -20.50 -44.77
N THR A 4 -73.09 -19.25 -45.11
CA THR A 4 -71.85 -18.82 -45.76
C THR A 4 -70.79 -18.54 -44.71
N LEU A 5 -69.64 -19.21 -44.81
CA LEU A 5 -68.42 -18.93 -44.06
C LEU A 5 -67.69 -17.75 -44.74
N VAL A 6 -67.46 -16.67 -43.99
CA VAL A 6 -66.64 -15.52 -44.41
C VAL A 6 -65.25 -15.70 -43.81
N SER A 7 -64.25 -15.93 -44.68
CA SER A 7 -62.83 -15.88 -44.32
C SER A 7 -62.41 -14.42 -44.17
N ILE A 8 -61.93 -14.06 -42.98
CA ILE A 8 -61.33 -12.76 -42.68
C ILE A 8 -59.82 -12.89 -42.88
N SER A 9 -59.32 -12.32 -43.98
CA SER A 9 -57.88 -12.15 -44.20
C SER A 9 -57.41 -10.95 -43.38
N VAL A 10 -56.54 -11.19 -42.41
CA VAL A 10 -55.88 -10.13 -41.63
C VAL A 10 -54.83 -9.49 -42.53
N LEU A 11 -55.03 -8.23 -42.93
CA LEU A 11 -53.98 -7.43 -43.55
C LEU A 11 -53.02 -6.98 -42.44
N SER A 12 -51.85 -7.61 -42.36
CA SER A 12 -50.71 -7.02 -41.65
C SER A 12 -50.31 -5.72 -42.37
N PRO A 13 -50.02 -4.62 -41.65
CA PRO A 13 -49.46 -3.43 -42.27
C PRO A 13 -48.12 -3.81 -42.94
N PRO A 14 -47.78 -3.23 -44.10
CA PRO A 14 -46.45 -3.39 -44.66
C PRO A 14 -45.45 -2.83 -43.64
N ALA A 15 -44.55 -3.69 -43.16
CA ALA A 15 -43.30 -3.20 -42.61
C ALA A 15 -42.64 -2.40 -43.73
N SER A 16 -42.46 -1.09 -43.54
CA SER A 16 -41.61 -0.30 -44.43
C SER A 16 -40.21 -0.91 -44.32
N SER A 17 -39.80 -1.70 -45.32
CA SER A 17 -38.41 -2.11 -45.45
C SER A 17 -37.60 -0.85 -45.73
N GLN A 18 -36.77 -0.41 -44.78
CA GLN A 18 -35.78 0.63 -44.97
C GLN A 18 -34.93 0.24 -46.21
N LEU A 19 -34.91 1.09 -47.23
CA LEU A 19 -34.29 0.80 -48.55
C LEU A 19 -32.81 1.18 -48.62
N LEU A 20 -32.25 1.71 -47.54
CA LEU A 20 -30.88 2.17 -47.44
C LEU A 20 -30.19 1.33 -46.36
N PRO A 21 -28.90 0.98 -46.53
CA PRO A 21 -28.12 0.31 -45.49
C PRO A 21 -28.18 1.09 -44.18
N GLU A 22 -28.10 0.44 -43.03
CA GLU A 22 -28.16 1.11 -41.73
C GLU A 22 -27.58 0.16 -40.67
N ALA A 23 -26.76 0.70 -39.78
CA ALA A 23 -26.23 -0.03 -38.63
C ALA A 23 -26.49 0.82 -37.38
N ASP A 24 -26.96 0.16 -36.33
CA ASP A 24 -27.23 0.74 -35.00
C ASP A 24 -26.28 0.07 -34.01
N LEU A 25 -25.42 0.85 -33.37
CA LEU A 25 -24.36 0.37 -32.48
C LEU A 25 -24.67 0.75 -31.03
N GLU A 26 -24.58 -0.23 -30.14
CA GLU A 26 -24.68 -0.04 -28.69
C GLU A 26 -23.54 -0.80 -28.01
N CYS A 27 -22.81 -0.14 -27.13
CA CYS A 27 -21.76 -0.69 -26.30
C CYS A 27 -22.12 -0.56 -24.81
N ASP A 28 -21.39 -1.27 -23.94
CA ASP A 28 -21.53 -1.06 -22.49
C ASP A 28 -21.23 0.42 -22.16
N ASP A 29 -22.12 1.08 -21.41
CA ASP A 29 -21.98 2.51 -21.06
C ASP A 29 -20.73 2.78 -20.21
N LEU A 30 -20.45 1.90 -19.24
CA LEU A 30 -19.40 2.06 -18.24
C LEU A 30 -18.74 0.73 -17.92
N VAL A 31 -17.41 0.71 -17.97
CA VAL A 31 -16.59 -0.41 -17.51
C VAL A 31 -15.44 0.08 -16.63
N GLU A 32 -14.95 -0.79 -15.76
CA GLU A 32 -13.89 -0.46 -14.80
C GLU A 32 -12.61 -1.28 -15.08
N ILE A 33 -11.46 -0.62 -14.99
CA ILE A 33 -10.15 -1.25 -14.86
C ILE A 33 -9.67 -1.04 -13.43
N ASP A 34 -9.42 -2.14 -12.72
CA ASP A 34 -8.79 -2.14 -11.40
C ASP A 34 -7.34 -2.63 -11.50
N PRO A 35 -6.35 -1.72 -11.55
CA PRO A 35 -4.94 -2.11 -11.60
C PRO A 35 -4.48 -2.95 -10.41
N SER A 36 -5.13 -2.81 -9.25
CA SER A 36 -4.76 -3.56 -8.03
C SER A 36 -5.08 -5.05 -8.14
N SER A 37 -6.02 -5.41 -9.02
CA SER A 37 -6.35 -6.80 -9.37
C SER A 37 -5.29 -7.49 -10.24
N GLY A 38 -4.33 -6.72 -10.77
CA GLY A 38 -3.26 -7.19 -11.67
C GLY A 38 -3.64 -7.26 -13.15
N SER A 39 -4.92 -7.09 -13.52
CA SER A 39 -5.33 -6.89 -14.91
C SER A 39 -5.49 -5.41 -15.21
N ARG A 40 -4.88 -4.96 -16.31
CA ARG A 40 -5.04 -3.59 -16.85
C ARG A 40 -5.89 -3.56 -18.12
N VAL A 41 -6.65 -4.63 -18.35
CA VAL A 41 -7.47 -4.84 -19.54
C VAL A 41 -8.88 -5.21 -19.10
N VAL A 42 -9.86 -4.60 -19.77
CA VAL A 42 -11.29 -4.88 -19.63
C VAL A 42 -11.89 -5.17 -21.01
N LEU A 43 -12.99 -5.91 -21.03
CA LEU A 43 -13.74 -6.22 -22.24
C LEU A 43 -15.05 -5.41 -22.22
N VAL A 44 -15.23 -4.56 -23.22
CA VAL A 44 -16.48 -3.86 -23.50
C VAL A 44 -17.30 -4.72 -24.45
N ASN A 45 -18.53 -5.04 -24.09
CA ASN A 45 -19.44 -5.75 -24.96
C ASN A 45 -20.17 -4.74 -25.83
N CYS A 46 -20.21 -4.99 -27.14
CA CYS A 46 -20.96 -4.18 -28.08
C CYS A 46 -21.89 -5.08 -28.90
N GLU A 47 -23.03 -4.53 -29.30
CA GLU A 47 -23.99 -5.14 -30.21
C GLU A 47 -24.22 -4.18 -31.39
N VAL A 48 -24.13 -4.72 -32.60
CA VAL A 48 -24.51 -3.99 -33.81
C VAL A 48 -25.74 -4.64 -34.42
N THR A 49 -26.75 -3.83 -34.71
CA THR A 49 -28.04 -4.25 -35.27
C THR A 49 -28.17 -3.77 -36.70
N ASN A 50 -28.62 -4.67 -37.59
CA ASN A 50 -28.98 -4.36 -38.97
C ASN A 50 -30.51 -4.34 -39.10
N PRO A 51 -31.16 -3.17 -39.08
CA PRO A 51 -32.62 -3.05 -39.24
C PRO A 51 -33.10 -3.26 -40.67
N THR A 52 -32.20 -3.45 -41.65
CA THR A 52 -32.57 -3.60 -43.06
C THR A 52 -32.95 -5.04 -43.39
N SER A 53 -33.39 -5.27 -44.64
CA SER A 53 -33.82 -6.60 -45.10
C SER A 53 -32.71 -7.41 -45.78
N GLY A 54 -31.54 -6.81 -46.01
CA GLY A 54 -30.40 -7.44 -46.66
C GLY A 54 -29.26 -7.66 -45.68
N ALA A 55 -28.38 -8.62 -45.97
CA ALA A 55 -27.18 -8.81 -45.16
C ALA A 55 -26.21 -7.63 -45.37
N GLU A 56 -25.59 -7.17 -44.30
CA GLU A 56 -24.65 -6.04 -44.30
C GLU A 56 -23.29 -6.46 -43.80
N THR A 57 -22.23 -6.02 -44.49
CA THR A 57 -20.85 -6.08 -43.99
C THR A 57 -20.51 -4.73 -43.41
N ILE A 58 -20.13 -4.72 -42.14
CA ILE A 58 -19.91 -3.54 -41.32
C ILE A 58 -18.44 -3.52 -40.92
N GLU A 59 -17.73 -2.44 -41.23
CA GLU A 59 -16.37 -2.16 -40.77
C GLU A 59 -16.44 -1.46 -39.42
N ILE A 60 -15.52 -1.79 -38.51
CA ILE A 60 -15.52 -1.30 -37.12
C ILE A 60 -14.23 -0.55 -36.85
N GLY A 61 -14.34 0.67 -36.34
CA GLY A 61 -13.23 1.53 -35.91
C GLY A 61 -13.21 1.73 -34.40
N TYR A 62 -12.02 1.90 -33.84
CA TYR A 62 -11.79 2.15 -32.42
C TYR A 62 -10.92 3.40 -32.26
N GLU A 63 -11.38 4.37 -31.47
CA GLU A 63 -10.65 5.60 -31.19
C GLU A 63 -10.59 5.88 -29.70
N SER A 64 -9.39 6.20 -29.21
CA SER A 64 -9.14 6.59 -27.82
C SER A 64 -7.86 7.41 -27.77
N GLU A 65 -7.84 8.46 -26.96
CA GLU A 65 -6.66 9.34 -26.83
C GLU A 65 -5.53 8.70 -26.03
N ILE A 66 -5.87 7.94 -24.99
CA ILE A 66 -4.94 7.50 -23.93
C ILE A 66 -4.91 5.97 -23.80
N LEU A 67 -6.09 5.34 -23.79
CA LEU A 67 -6.21 3.90 -23.69
C LEU A 67 -5.96 3.23 -25.04
N THR A 68 -5.54 1.98 -25.00
CA THR A 68 -5.49 1.13 -26.20
C THR A 68 -6.81 0.41 -26.35
N ALA A 69 -7.40 0.43 -27.54
CA ALA A 69 -8.65 -0.26 -27.85
C ALA A 69 -8.47 -1.14 -29.09
N SER A 70 -8.98 -2.37 -29.06
CA SER A 70 -8.89 -3.30 -30.19
C SER A 70 -10.01 -4.33 -30.16
N GLY A 71 -10.44 -4.77 -31.33
CA GLY A 71 -11.50 -5.76 -31.50
C GLY A 71 -11.52 -6.30 -32.94
N PRO A 72 -12.61 -6.93 -33.38
CA PRO A 72 -12.75 -7.31 -34.79
C PRO A 72 -12.74 -6.09 -35.72
N GLU A 73 -12.16 -6.20 -36.91
CA GLU A 73 -12.14 -5.11 -37.91
C GLU A 73 -13.46 -5.04 -38.71
N SER A 74 -14.20 -6.14 -38.77
CA SER A 74 -15.49 -6.19 -39.46
C SER A 74 -16.39 -7.30 -38.96
N VAL A 75 -17.70 -7.16 -39.20
CA VAL A 75 -18.73 -8.17 -38.92
C VAL A 75 -19.77 -8.18 -40.05
N THR A 76 -20.35 -9.35 -40.32
CA THR A 76 -21.48 -9.48 -41.23
C THR A 76 -22.74 -9.79 -40.44
N VAL A 77 -23.79 -9.00 -40.65
CA VAL A 77 -25.07 -9.13 -39.93
C VAL A 77 -26.20 -9.35 -40.94
N GLU A 78 -26.95 -10.42 -40.75
CA GLU A 78 -28.13 -10.72 -41.56
C GLU A 78 -29.22 -9.65 -41.39
N GLY A 79 -30.08 -9.48 -42.40
CA GLY A 79 -31.16 -8.50 -42.35
C GLY A 79 -32.13 -8.75 -41.19
N GLY A 80 -32.41 -7.70 -40.41
CA GLY A 80 -33.25 -7.74 -39.21
C GLY A 80 -32.59 -8.46 -38.02
N GLY A 81 -31.29 -8.74 -38.11
CA GLY A 81 -30.52 -9.41 -37.07
C GLY A 81 -29.57 -8.47 -36.34
N SER A 82 -28.91 -9.03 -35.32
CA SER A 82 -27.89 -8.36 -34.52
C SER A 82 -26.69 -9.28 -34.35
N ALA A 83 -25.51 -8.70 -34.13
CA ALA A 83 -24.29 -9.43 -33.82
C ALA A 83 -23.56 -8.77 -32.66
N SER A 84 -23.16 -9.57 -31.67
CA SER A 84 -22.36 -9.11 -30.54
C SER A 84 -20.87 -9.33 -30.80
N PHE A 85 -20.05 -8.39 -30.35
CA PHE A 85 -18.59 -8.47 -30.35
C PHE A 85 -18.01 -7.86 -29.08
N GLN A 86 -16.72 -8.08 -28.86
CA GLN A 86 -16.01 -7.56 -27.69
C GLN A 86 -14.86 -6.67 -28.13
N VAL A 87 -14.72 -5.56 -27.42
CA VAL A 87 -13.61 -4.62 -27.54
C VAL A 87 -12.72 -4.78 -26.33
N SER A 88 -11.47 -5.15 -26.56
CA SER A 88 -10.43 -5.17 -25.53
C SER A 88 -9.89 -3.77 -25.34
N VAL A 89 -10.12 -3.19 -24.17
CA VAL A 89 -9.59 -1.89 -23.78
C VAL A 89 -8.51 -2.09 -22.71
N GLY A 90 -7.33 -1.52 -22.94
CA GLY A 90 -6.16 -1.66 -22.07
C GLY A 90 -5.55 -0.33 -21.65
N SER A 91 -5.23 -0.21 -20.36
CA SER A 91 -4.43 0.89 -19.82
C SER A 91 -2.94 0.51 -19.76
N THR A 92 -2.08 1.51 -19.77
CA THR A 92 -0.64 1.33 -19.54
C THR A 92 -0.32 1.24 -18.04
N ASP A 93 0.90 0.82 -17.71
CA ASP A 93 1.41 0.87 -16.33
C ASP A 93 1.50 2.33 -15.85
N GLY A 94 1.01 2.58 -14.64
CA GLY A 94 0.98 3.93 -14.04
C GLY A 94 -0.05 4.88 -14.65
N GLN A 95 -0.97 4.40 -15.50
CA GLN A 95 -2.05 5.22 -16.04
C GLN A 95 -2.88 5.84 -14.91
N SER A 96 -3.01 7.17 -14.92
CA SER A 96 -3.69 7.94 -13.88
C SER A 96 -5.12 7.45 -13.63
N ALA A 97 -5.58 7.52 -12.38
CA ALA A 97 -6.99 7.29 -12.06
C ALA A 97 -7.90 8.32 -12.76
N GLY A 98 -9.11 7.90 -13.14
CA GLY A 98 -10.09 8.78 -13.79
C GLY A 98 -10.93 8.07 -14.86
N SER A 99 -11.84 8.83 -15.49
CA SER A 99 -12.64 8.36 -16.62
C SER A 99 -11.98 8.70 -17.96
N TYR A 100 -12.01 7.74 -18.87
CA TYR A 100 -11.47 7.86 -20.22
C TYR A 100 -12.53 7.41 -21.22
N LEU A 101 -12.72 8.19 -22.27
CA LEU A 101 -13.69 7.86 -23.31
C LEU A 101 -13.05 6.98 -24.38
N VAL A 102 -13.74 5.90 -24.74
CA VAL A 102 -13.41 5.06 -25.90
C VAL A 102 -14.58 5.13 -26.88
N ASN A 103 -14.31 5.61 -28.10
CA ASN A 103 -15.31 5.67 -29.16
C ASN A 103 -15.18 4.44 -30.06
N VAL A 104 -16.32 3.78 -30.29
CA VAL A 104 -16.47 2.71 -31.26
C VAL A 104 -17.32 3.25 -32.40
N SER A 105 -16.85 3.09 -33.63
CA SER A 105 -17.59 3.54 -34.82
C SER A 105 -17.82 2.36 -35.76
N VAL A 106 -18.95 2.38 -36.45
CA VAL A 106 -19.28 1.39 -37.46
C VAL A 106 -19.58 2.06 -38.78
N VAL A 107 -19.22 1.42 -39.90
CA VAL A 107 -19.54 1.89 -41.25
C VAL A 107 -19.97 0.71 -42.10
N VAL A 108 -21.16 0.79 -42.70
CA VAL A 108 -21.62 -0.24 -43.64
C VAL A 108 -20.84 -0.15 -44.96
N THR A 109 -20.09 -1.19 -45.32
CA THR A 109 -19.25 -1.23 -46.52
C THR A 109 -19.86 -2.08 -47.65
N GLU A 110 -20.67 -3.08 -47.32
CA GLU A 110 -21.38 -3.90 -48.31
C GLU A 110 -22.83 -4.15 -47.90
N TRP A 111 -23.73 -4.22 -48.89
CA TRP A 111 -25.13 -4.61 -48.70
C TRP A 111 -25.51 -5.67 -49.75
N ASN A 112 -25.99 -6.83 -49.29
CA ASN A 112 -26.21 -8.01 -50.12
C ASN A 112 -25.00 -8.39 -51.00
N GLY A 113 -23.78 -8.21 -50.48
CA GLY A 113 -22.52 -8.47 -51.19
C GLY A 113 -22.18 -7.46 -52.28
N ILE A 114 -22.86 -6.31 -52.33
CA ILE A 114 -22.55 -5.21 -53.24
C ILE A 114 -21.90 -4.08 -52.42
N PRO A 115 -20.71 -3.60 -52.80
CA PRO A 115 -20.04 -2.52 -52.07
C PRO A 115 -20.84 -1.20 -52.16
N VAL A 116 -20.99 -0.53 -51.02
CA VAL A 116 -21.68 0.75 -50.88
C VAL A 116 -20.66 1.87 -51.10
N THR A 117 -20.77 2.60 -52.21
CA THR A 117 -19.67 3.45 -52.73
C THR A 117 -19.77 4.93 -52.41
N ILE A 118 -20.85 5.40 -51.77
CA ILE A 118 -21.11 6.85 -51.69
C ILE A 118 -21.23 7.37 -50.26
N PHE A 119 -21.91 6.68 -49.34
CA PHE A 119 -21.86 6.93 -47.89
C PHE A 119 -22.34 5.63 -47.23
N GLY A 120 -21.41 4.84 -46.71
CA GLY A 120 -21.80 3.80 -45.76
C GLY A 120 -22.49 4.49 -44.60
N PHE A 121 -23.68 4.04 -44.24
CA PHE A 121 -24.32 4.56 -43.04
C PHE A 121 -23.43 4.20 -41.88
N SER A 122 -23.18 5.20 -41.04
CA SER A 122 -22.27 5.07 -39.91
C SER A 122 -23.00 5.44 -38.65
N ASP A 123 -22.64 4.73 -37.60
CA ASP A 123 -23.07 5.02 -36.25
C ASP A 123 -21.86 4.97 -35.33
N GLU A 124 -21.94 5.66 -34.20
CA GLU A 124 -20.87 5.72 -33.22
C GLU A 124 -21.46 5.68 -31.81
N ASP A 125 -20.79 4.93 -30.94
CA ASP A 125 -21.13 4.87 -29.54
C ASP A 125 -19.86 4.99 -28.68
N ALA A 126 -20.05 5.52 -27.47
CA ALA A 126 -18.95 5.90 -26.60
C ALA A 126 -19.09 5.21 -25.24
N THR A 127 -18.04 4.50 -24.85
CA THR A 127 -17.95 3.86 -23.54
C THR A 127 -17.05 4.68 -22.62
N ASP A 128 -17.55 4.97 -21.41
CA ASP A 128 -16.73 5.47 -20.31
C ASP A 128 -15.93 4.31 -19.68
N VAL A 129 -14.62 4.46 -19.62
CA VAL A 129 -13.71 3.50 -18.99
C VAL A 129 -13.09 4.14 -17.77
N GLU A 130 -13.50 3.68 -16.59
CA GLU A 130 -13.00 4.17 -15.31
C GLU A 130 -11.77 3.38 -14.86
N ILE A 131 -10.66 4.08 -14.66
CA ILE A 131 -9.47 3.52 -14.01
C ILE A 131 -9.55 3.86 -12.52
N VAL A 132 -9.73 2.82 -11.71
CA VAL A 132 -9.87 2.94 -10.26
C VAL A 132 -8.55 3.42 -9.64
N PRO A 133 -8.57 4.32 -8.65
CA PRO A 133 -7.37 4.73 -7.92
C PRO A 133 -6.78 3.57 -7.11
N TYR A 134 -5.46 3.46 -7.14
CA TYR A 134 -4.71 2.55 -6.28
C TYR A 134 -3.50 3.25 -5.69
N THR A 135 -3.11 2.80 -4.49
CA THR A 135 -1.80 3.09 -3.92
C THR A 135 -1.35 1.89 -3.10
N SER A 136 -0.11 1.47 -3.30
CA SER A 136 0.54 0.39 -2.58
C SER A 136 1.90 0.87 -2.09
N CYS A 137 2.07 0.94 -0.78
CA CYS A 137 3.32 1.35 -0.15
C CYS A 137 4.02 0.18 0.55
N SER A 138 5.32 0.31 0.75
CA SER A 138 6.15 -0.66 1.47
C SER A 138 7.23 0.06 2.27
N LEU A 139 7.59 -0.53 3.41
CA LEU A 139 8.63 -0.03 4.30
C LEU A 139 9.85 -0.95 4.26
N SER A 140 11.03 -0.34 4.16
CA SER A 140 12.31 -0.98 4.43
C SER A 140 12.93 -0.34 5.69
N PRO A 141 12.63 -0.88 6.88
CA PRO A 141 13.11 -0.34 8.15
C PRO A 141 14.52 -0.82 8.51
N PRO A 142 15.16 -0.24 9.55
CA PRO A 142 16.30 -0.87 10.21
C PRO A 142 15.85 -2.19 10.86
N SER A 143 16.78 -3.12 11.07
CA SER A 143 16.46 -4.45 11.60
C SER A 143 15.91 -4.44 13.04
N SER A 144 16.45 -3.57 13.89
CA SER A 144 16.07 -3.41 15.30
C SER A 144 16.77 -2.19 15.89
N LEU A 145 16.13 -1.51 16.84
CA LEU A 145 16.72 -0.42 17.61
C LEU A 145 16.88 -0.78 19.08
N PHE A 146 18.03 -0.39 19.65
CA PHE A 146 18.36 -0.53 21.06
C PHE A 146 18.83 0.83 21.60
N ALA A 147 18.30 1.22 22.76
CA ALA A 147 18.65 2.46 23.43
C ALA A 147 18.69 2.26 24.95
N ASP A 148 19.39 3.12 25.67
CA ASP A 148 19.27 3.21 27.13
C ASP A 148 18.33 4.36 27.51
N ALA A 149 17.74 4.27 28.70
CA ALA A 149 16.80 5.27 29.21
C ALA A 149 17.39 6.70 29.17
N GLY A 150 16.69 7.63 28.52
CA GLY A 150 17.06 9.03 28.41
C GLY A 150 18.00 9.35 27.25
N ASP A 151 18.31 8.37 26.41
CA ASP A 151 19.06 8.59 25.19
C ASP A 151 18.13 9.00 24.04
N ASP A 152 18.68 9.75 23.07
CA ASP A 152 18.06 10.04 21.79
C ASP A 152 18.47 8.97 20.76
N VAL A 153 17.50 8.51 19.98
CA VAL A 153 17.66 7.46 18.97
C VAL A 153 17.50 8.07 17.59
N PHE A 154 18.51 7.91 16.74
CA PHE A 154 18.53 8.39 15.36
C PHE A 154 18.51 7.19 14.42
N PHE A 155 17.58 7.18 13.46
CA PHE A 155 17.49 6.12 12.47
C PHE A 155 16.88 6.63 11.17
N SER A 156 17.09 5.88 10.10
CA SER A 156 16.42 6.12 8.83
C SER A 156 15.66 4.89 8.36
N ALA A 157 14.62 5.11 7.57
CA ALA A 157 13.87 4.06 6.92
C ALA A 157 13.48 4.52 5.52
N ARG A 158 13.47 3.57 4.58
CA ARG A 158 13.04 3.84 3.21
C ARG A 158 11.57 3.47 3.05
N TYR A 159 10.79 4.39 2.52
CA TYR A 159 9.37 4.20 2.19
C TYR A 159 9.21 4.29 0.68
N ASP A 160 8.65 3.27 0.06
CA ASP A 160 8.45 3.18 -1.39
C ASP A 160 6.95 3.00 -1.68
N CYS A 161 6.39 3.84 -2.55
CA CYS A 161 4.99 3.75 -2.98
C CYS A 161 4.86 3.68 -4.50
N ASP A 162 3.91 2.87 -4.95
CA ASP A 162 3.40 2.83 -6.32
C ASP A 162 1.91 3.16 -6.32
N SER A 163 1.49 4.05 -7.22
CA SER A 163 0.16 4.64 -7.26
C SER A 163 -0.13 5.15 -8.66
N ASN A 164 -1.41 5.31 -8.99
CA ASN A 164 -1.85 6.06 -10.16
C ASN A 164 -2.50 7.41 -9.83
N GLU A 165 -2.34 7.88 -8.59
CA GLU A 165 -2.81 9.19 -8.15
C GLU A 165 -1.62 10.16 -8.05
N ASP A 166 -1.80 11.40 -8.49
CA ASP A 166 -0.85 12.47 -8.22
C ASP A 166 -1.14 13.06 -6.84
N ARG A 167 -0.47 12.53 -5.83
CA ARG A 167 -0.64 12.92 -4.42
C ARG A 167 0.68 12.88 -3.65
N GLU A 168 0.76 13.71 -2.63
CA GLU A 168 1.85 13.69 -1.66
C GLU A 168 1.37 12.99 -0.40
N LEU A 169 2.14 11.99 0.05
CA LEU A 169 1.87 11.21 1.26
C LEU A 169 2.86 11.61 2.33
N ASP A 170 2.36 12.24 3.39
CA ASP A 170 3.15 12.54 4.58
C ASP A 170 3.29 11.28 5.44
N ILE A 171 4.52 10.97 5.83
CA ILE A 171 4.88 9.75 6.54
C ILE A 171 5.10 10.09 8.02
N GLY A 172 4.34 9.41 8.87
CA GLY A 172 4.40 9.55 10.33
C GLY A 172 5.21 8.45 11.00
N LEU A 173 5.72 8.79 12.18
CA LEU A 173 6.28 7.81 13.13
C LEU A 173 5.26 7.55 14.23
N HIS A 174 5.04 6.28 14.52
CA HIS A 174 4.15 5.83 15.58
C HIS A 174 4.89 4.85 16.49
N LEU A 175 4.46 4.78 17.76
CA LEU A 175 5.03 3.93 18.79
C LEU A 175 3.94 3.02 19.34
N LEU A 176 4.23 1.73 19.43
CA LEU A 176 3.27 0.72 19.84
C LEU A 176 3.89 -0.23 20.88
N GLU A 177 3.15 -0.54 21.95
CA GLU A 177 3.57 -1.56 22.91
C GLU A 177 3.25 -2.96 22.39
N ILE A 178 4.01 -3.96 22.86
CA ILE A 178 3.77 -5.34 22.48
C ILE A 178 2.38 -5.77 22.95
N GLY A 179 1.54 -6.18 21.99
CA GLY A 179 0.19 -6.70 22.23
C GLY A 179 -0.92 -5.70 21.95
N ASP A 180 -0.59 -4.43 21.68
CA ASP A 180 -1.56 -3.46 21.21
C ASP A 180 -2.03 -3.79 19.79
N THR A 181 -3.27 -3.39 19.48
CA THR A 181 -3.95 -3.66 18.19
C THR A 181 -4.42 -2.39 17.49
N GLN A 182 -4.07 -1.22 18.03
CA GLN A 182 -4.47 0.09 17.52
C GLN A 182 -3.49 1.14 18.02
N GLU A 183 -3.40 2.26 17.32
CA GLU A 183 -2.62 3.40 17.80
C GLU A 183 -3.16 3.94 19.13
N GLY A 184 -2.25 4.29 20.03
CA GLY A 184 -2.55 4.93 21.31
C GLY A 184 -1.67 6.15 21.55
N MET A 185 -1.94 6.86 22.64
CA MET A 185 -1.00 7.88 23.12
C MET A 185 0.33 7.22 23.46
N TRP A 186 1.42 7.86 23.06
CA TRP A 186 2.75 7.37 23.37
C TRP A 186 2.95 7.27 24.90
N PRO A 187 3.65 6.22 25.38
CA PRO A 187 3.99 6.13 26.79
C PRO A 187 4.78 7.36 27.26
N SER A 188 4.54 7.76 28.51
CA SER A 188 5.13 8.98 29.08
C SER A 188 6.66 8.99 28.97
N GLY A 189 7.21 10.05 28.37
CA GLY A 189 8.65 10.27 28.23
C GLY A 189 9.22 9.89 26.87
N PHE A 190 8.46 9.18 26.03
CA PHE A 190 8.77 9.05 24.61
C PHE A 190 8.31 10.29 23.85
N ASN A 191 9.16 10.81 22.96
CA ASN A 191 8.82 11.95 22.11
C ASN A 191 9.44 11.82 20.73
N ASP A 192 8.65 12.09 19.70
CA ASP A 192 9.17 12.29 18.35
C ASP A 192 9.78 13.69 18.26
N MET A 193 11.08 13.73 17.97
CA MET A 193 11.90 14.93 17.82
C MET A 193 12.45 15.05 16.39
N SER A 194 11.86 14.32 15.44
CA SER A 194 12.25 14.36 14.03
C SER A 194 12.12 15.78 13.47
N ASP A 195 13.13 16.21 12.72
CA ASP A 195 13.14 17.52 12.07
C ASP A 195 12.71 17.40 10.61
N GLY A 196 11.82 18.30 10.17
CA GLY A 196 11.23 18.30 8.84
C GLY A 196 10.09 17.31 8.65
N THR A 197 9.52 17.32 7.45
CA THR A 197 8.48 16.38 7.01
C THR A 197 9.11 15.33 6.10
N CYS A 198 8.77 14.06 6.29
CA CYS A 198 9.06 13.03 5.31
C CYS A 198 7.83 12.80 4.45
N SER A 199 7.96 12.94 3.13
CA SER A 199 6.86 12.71 2.21
C SER A 199 7.30 11.95 0.96
N VAL A 200 6.37 11.18 0.40
CA VAL A 200 6.53 10.53 -0.90
C VAL A 200 5.58 11.17 -1.89
N LYS A 201 6.10 11.50 -3.08
CA LYS A 201 5.31 12.01 -4.20
C LYS A 201 4.96 10.85 -5.12
N ASN A 202 3.66 10.58 -5.25
CA ASN A 202 3.11 9.66 -6.22
C ASN A 202 3.03 10.34 -7.61
N PRO A 203 2.79 9.61 -8.72
CA PRO A 203 2.39 8.21 -8.84
C PRO A 203 3.48 7.19 -8.43
N MET A 204 4.75 7.53 -8.58
CA MET A 204 5.85 6.66 -8.17
C MET A 204 6.86 7.46 -7.38
N GLY A 205 7.12 7.05 -6.13
CA GLY A 205 8.04 7.76 -5.29
C GLY A 205 8.66 6.91 -4.20
N SER A 206 9.84 7.33 -3.77
CA SER A 206 10.56 6.73 -2.66
C SER A 206 11.17 7.84 -1.82
N ALA A 207 11.09 7.73 -0.50
CA ALA A 207 11.72 8.65 0.43
C ALA A 207 12.60 7.89 1.42
N GLU A 208 13.76 8.46 1.73
CA GLU A 208 14.58 8.03 2.87
C GLU A 208 14.26 8.96 4.04
N CYS A 209 13.38 8.52 4.93
CA CYS A 209 12.95 9.30 6.08
C CYS A 209 13.97 9.21 7.21
N GLN A 210 14.29 10.34 7.83
CA GLN A 210 15.14 10.41 9.01
C GLN A 210 14.29 10.74 10.22
N PHE A 211 14.43 9.93 11.28
CA PHE A 211 13.66 10.08 12.50
C PHE A 211 14.58 10.25 13.71
N THR A 212 14.10 11.04 14.67
CA THR A 212 14.74 11.22 15.98
C THR A 212 13.72 10.97 17.08
N LEU A 213 14.02 10.04 17.98
CA LEU A 213 13.15 9.65 19.09
C LEU A 213 13.86 9.87 20.42
N THR A 214 13.28 10.62 21.34
CA THR A 214 13.76 10.71 22.72
C THR A 214 13.10 9.65 23.58
N THR A 215 13.88 8.92 24.38
CA THR A 215 13.38 7.89 25.31
C THR A 215 13.17 8.42 26.74
N PRO A 216 12.33 7.76 27.56
CA PRO A 216 12.11 8.19 28.95
C PRO A 216 13.40 8.08 29.78
N PRO A 217 13.76 9.11 30.58
CA PRO A 217 15.01 9.10 31.35
C PRO A 217 15.00 8.15 32.56
N ASN A 218 13.81 7.83 33.08
CA ASN A 218 13.64 7.00 34.28
C ASN A 218 12.75 5.80 33.96
N LEU A 219 13.38 4.69 33.57
CA LEU A 219 12.70 3.42 33.34
C LEU A 219 12.85 2.52 34.58
N GLU A 220 11.72 2.06 35.12
CA GLU A 220 11.71 1.12 36.26
C GLU A 220 12.24 -0.27 35.86
N SER A 221 11.96 -0.68 34.62
CA SER A 221 12.38 -1.91 33.97
C SER A 221 12.65 -1.68 32.49
N LYS A 222 13.25 -2.66 31.81
CA LYS A 222 13.34 -2.69 30.35
C LYS A 222 11.96 -2.47 29.73
N TRP A 223 11.89 -1.65 28.69
CA TRP A 223 10.69 -1.45 27.87
C TRP A 223 10.92 -2.07 26.49
N GLU A 224 9.90 -2.77 25.98
CA GLU A 224 9.93 -3.44 24.67
C GLU A 224 8.64 -3.11 23.91
N GLY A 225 8.81 -2.70 22.66
CA GLY A 225 7.73 -2.35 21.75
C GLY A 225 8.23 -2.32 20.31
N CYS A 226 7.49 -1.63 19.46
CA CYS A 226 7.88 -1.41 18.08
C CYS A 226 7.56 0.01 17.64
N LEU A 227 8.28 0.44 16.62
CA LEU A 227 7.96 1.64 15.88
C LEU A 227 7.24 1.24 14.59
N ILE A 228 6.23 2.00 14.22
CA ILE A 228 5.49 1.87 12.97
C ILE A 228 5.73 3.15 12.16
N ILE A 229 6.09 2.99 10.88
CA ILE A 229 6.27 4.10 9.95
C ILE A 229 5.27 3.92 8.82
N VAL A 230 4.33 4.85 8.70
CA VAL A 230 3.22 4.73 7.74
C VAL A 230 2.67 6.11 7.40
N ASP A 231 2.05 6.25 6.22
CA ASP A 231 1.25 7.41 5.86
C ASP A 231 -0.22 7.28 6.33
N GLU A 232 -0.98 8.37 6.29
CA GLU A 232 -2.38 8.38 6.76
C GLU A 232 -3.34 7.49 5.96
N SER A 233 -3.00 7.14 4.71
CA SER A 233 -3.88 6.38 3.82
C SER A 233 -3.63 4.87 3.86
N THR A 234 -2.48 4.44 4.40
CA THR A 234 -2.10 3.03 4.48
C THR A 234 -2.51 2.46 5.84
N ASP A 235 -3.23 1.34 5.85
CA ASP A 235 -3.49 0.58 7.08
C ASP A 235 -2.30 -0.35 7.37
N PRO A 236 -1.51 -0.12 8.43
CA PRO A 236 -0.39 -0.99 8.76
C PRO A 236 -0.84 -2.30 9.44
N GLY A 237 -2.13 -2.48 9.75
CA GLY A 237 -2.60 -3.62 10.56
C GLY A 237 -2.10 -3.56 12.01
N TRP A 238 -1.91 -2.33 12.51
CA TRP A 238 -1.54 -1.91 13.87
C TRP A 238 -1.08 -3.04 14.80
N SER A 239 0.14 -3.55 14.56
CA SER A 239 0.77 -4.55 15.42
C SER A 239 2.28 -4.57 15.20
N CYS A 240 3.03 -5.02 16.21
CA CYS A 240 4.49 -5.21 16.08
C CYS A 240 4.90 -6.38 15.16
N SER A 241 3.94 -7.08 14.55
CA SER A 241 4.18 -8.09 13.51
C SER A 241 3.86 -7.58 12.10
N SER A 242 3.44 -6.32 11.98
CA SER A 242 3.20 -5.67 10.68
C SER A 242 4.48 -5.57 9.84
N SER A 243 4.32 -5.56 8.52
CA SER A 243 5.40 -5.22 7.58
C SER A 243 5.88 -3.76 7.69
N PHE A 244 5.10 -2.90 8.34
CA PHE A 244 5.45 -1.50 8.61
C PHE A 244 6.06 -1.29 10.01
N ALA A 245 6.28 -2.38 10.77
CA ALA A 245 6.79 -2.32 12.13
C ALA A 245 8.23 -2.83 12.24
N PHE A 246 9.00 -2.28 13.16
CA PHE A 246 10.29 -2.83 13.56
C PHE A 246 10.55 -2.64 15.06
N PRO A 247 11.32 -3.55 15.70
CA PRO A 247 11.42 -3.58 17.16
C PRO A 247 12.23 -2.43 17.75
N LEU A 248 11.76 -1.88 18.86
CA LEU A 248 12.49 -0.95 19.73
C LEU A 248 12.61 -1.54 21.13
N THR A 249 13.83 -1.59 21.64
CA THR A 249 14.14 -1.98 23.01
C THR A 249 14.82 -0.82 23.74
N VAL A 250 14.26 -0.43 24.89
CA VAL A 250 14.87 0.57 25.77
C VAL A 250 15.27 -0.09 27.09
N ASN A 251 16.57 -0.14 27.36
CA ASN A 251 17.08 -0.68 28.61
C ASN A 251 16.94 0.35 29.73
N LYS A 252 16.71 -0.16 30.95
CA LYS A 252 16.88 0.66 32.13
C LYS A 252 18.34 1.11 32.24
N LYS A 253 18.56 2.40 32.44
CA LYS A 253 19.86 2.92 32.85
C LYS A 253 20.10 2.47 34.30
N GLU A 254 21.00 1.51 34.50
CA GLU A 254 21.44 1.20 35.85
C GLU A 254 22.06 2.46 36.41
N GLY A 255 21.50 2.97 37.52
CA GLY A 255 22.07 4.10 38.21
C GLY A 255 23.52 3.78 38.48
N GLY A 256 24.42 4.47 37.76
CA GLY A 256 25.82 4.48 38.11
C GLY A 256 25.84 4.84 39.58
N VAL A 257 26.31 3.93 40.41
CA VAL A 257 26.70 4.27 41.77
C VAL A 257 27.53 5.53 41.57
N PRO A 258 27.17 6.69 42.16
CA PRO A 258 28.11 7.78 42.16
C PRO A 258 29.29 7.19 42.92
N SER A 259 30.33 6.79 42.19
CA SER A 259 31.66 6.84 42.72
C SER A 259 31.78 8.29 43.11
N VAL A 260 31.50 8.56 44.39
CA VAL A 260 31.88 9.78 45.04
C VAL A 260 33.38 9.81 44.82
N GLY A 261 33.79 10.44 43.72
CA GLY A 261 35.12 10.94 43.53
C GLY A 261 35.27 11.90 44.69
N ILE A 262 35.86 11.40 45.78
CA ILE A 262 36.46 12.28 46.74
C ILE A 262 37.57 12.95 45.92
N ASP A 263 37.28 14.14 45.42
CA ASP A 263 38.29 15.08 44.96
C ASP A 263 39.19 15.38 46.17
N VAL A 264 40.15 14.50 46.40
CA VAL A 264 41.28 14.76 47.28
C VAL A 264 42.25 15.66 46.51
N ASN A 265 41.92 16.94 46.50
CA ASN A 265 42.93 17.96 46.36
C ASN A 265 43.87 17.86 47.56
N GLY A 266 44.95 17.10 47.41
CA GLY A 266 46.11 17.11 48.31
C GLY A 266 45.96 16.32 49.61
N THR A 267 46.97 15.51 49.88
CA THR A 267 47.44 15.13 51.24
C THR A 267 46.46 14.34 52.11
N LEU A 268 46.20 13.06 51.79
CA LEU A 268 45.77 12.10 52.82
C LEU A 268 46.17 10.64 52.56
N LEU A 269 47.05 10.38 51.57
CA LEU A 269 47.58 9.04 51.29
C LEU A 269 49.07 8.88 51.61
N GLU A 270 49.80 9.97 51.90
CA GLU A 270 51.19 9.89 52.42
C GLU A 270 51.25 9.59 53.92
N GLU A 271 50.16 9.78 54.67
CA GLU A 271 50.13 9.52 56.13
C GLU A 271 49.81 8.07 56.50
N LEU A 272 49.52 7.20 55.52
CA LEU A 272 49.32 5.77 55.73
C LEU A 272 50.49 4.90 55.25
N GLY A 273 51.61 5.49 54.81
CA GLY A 273 52.89 4.79 54.65
C GLY A 273 52.85 3.49 53.83
N VAL A 274 51.98 3.42 52.81
CA VAL A 274 51.89 2.24 51.93
C VAL A 274 52.71 2.52 50.68
N THR A 275 53.95 2.05 50.67
CA THR A 275 54.76 1.98 49.45
C THR A 275 54.37 0.74 48.61
N GLU A 276 54.60 0.83 47.30
CA GLU A 276 54.26 -0.17 46.26
C GLU A 276 54.83 -1.58 46.47
N GLU A 277 55.64 -1.79 47.52
CA GLU A 277 56.38 -3.04 47.73
C GLU A 277 55.62 -4.07 48.59
N ASN A 278 54.44 -3.72 49.11
CA ASN A 278 53.64 -4.60 49.98
C ASN A 278 52.23 -4.93 49.46
N GLN A 279 51.93 -4.59 48.21
CA GLN A 279 50.62 -4.84 47.58
C GLN A 279 50.26 -6.33 47.48
N THR A 280 51.26 -7.24 47.53
CA THR A 280 51.05 -8.69 47.47
C THR A 280 50.54 -9.29 48.80
N TYR A 281 50.72 -8.61 49.95
CA TYR A 281 50.29 -9.14 51.25
C TYR A 281 48.83 -8.80 51.62
N ILE A 282 48.23 -7.79 50.97
CA ILE A 282 46.87 -7.35 51.32
C ILE A 282 45.80 -8.30 50.75
N PHE A 283 46.07 -8.98 49.62
CA PHE A 283 45.13 -9.95 49.04
C PHE A 283 45.20 -11.37 49.66
N ALA A 284 46.21 -11.67 50.48
CA ALA A 284 46.31 -12.94 51.20
C ALA A 284 45.70 -12.91 52.62
N GLY A 285 45.35 -11.71 53.14
CA GLY A 285 44.91 -11.52 54.53
C GLY A 285 43.42 -11.82 54.80
N GLY A 286 42.58 -11.85 53.77
CA GLY A 286 41.12 -12.01 53.94
C GLY A 286 40.69 -13.39 54.44
N ALA A 287 41.35 -14.46 54.00
CA ALA A 287 40.98 -15.82 54.39
C ALA A 287 41.44 -16.18 55.82
N SER A 288 42.58 -15.63 56.28
CA SER A 288 43.15 -15.97 57.59
C SER A 288 42.37 -15.32 58.75
N PHE A 289 41.81 -14.12 58.53
CA PHE A 289 41.04 -13.41 59.55
C PHE A 289 39.69 -14.08 59.85
N VAL A 290 39.02 -14.63 58.82
CA VAL A 290 37.75 -15.35 58.97
C VAL A 290 37.94 -16.67 59.74
N VAL A 291 39.05 -17.38 59.52
CA VAL A 291 39.37 -18.62 60.25
C VAL A 291 39.68 -18.35 61.73
N LEU A 292 40.34 -17.23 62.03
CA LEU A 292 40.67 -16.84 63.41
C LEU A 292 39.41 -16.44 64.20
N ILE A 293 38.47 -15.73 63.58
CA ILE A 293 37.19 -15.39 64.21
C ILE A 293 36.35 -16.65 64.45
N LEU A 294 36.27 -17.57 63.49
CA LEU A 294 35.56 -18.84 63.67
C LEU A 294 36.19 -19.71 64.77
N GLY A 295 37.52 -19.73 64.88
CA GLY A 295 38.23 -20.44 65.94
C GLY A 295 37.91 -19.89 67.34
N ILE A 296 37.85 -18.56 67.50
CA ILE A 296 37.54 -17.91 68.79
C ILE A 296 36.08 -18.17 69.19
N VAL A 297 35.12 -18.15 68.25
CA VAL A 297 33.71 -18.44 68.54
C VAL A 297 33.53 -19.90 68.99
N LEU A 298 34.21 -20.86 68.35
CA LEU A 298 34.12 -22.28 68.71
C LEU A 298 34.80 -22.62 70.05
N ILE A 299 35.85 -21.90 70.44
CA ILE A 299 36.48 -22.09 71.76
C ILE A 299 35.62 -21.49 72.86
N ARG A 300 34.93 -20.37 72.60
CA ARG A 300 34.02 -19.75 73.57
C ARG A 300 32.75 -20.56 73.80
N SER A 301 32.21 -21.23 72.77
CA SER A 301 31.00 -22.05 72.90
C SER A 301 31.22 -23.40 73.60
N ARG A 302 32.48 -23.88 73.74
CA ARG A 302 32.81 -25.11 74.49
C ARG A 302 33.18 -24.88 75.95
N ARG A 303 33.25 -23.63 76.40
CA ARG A 303 33.57 -23.25 77.79
C ARG A 303 32.44 -22.50 78.51
N GLY A 304 31.23 -22.53 77.94
CA GLY A 304 29.98 -22.16 78.62
C GLY A 304 29.27 -23.40 79.16
#